data_AF-V5FKH0-F1
#
_entry.id   AF-V5FKH0-F1
#
_cell.length_a   1.000
_cell.length_b   1.000
_cell.length_c   1.000
_cell.angle_alpha   90.00
_cell.angle_beta   90.00
_cell.angle_gamma   90.00
#
_symmetry.space_group_name_H-M   'P 1'
#
loop_
_entity.id
_entity.type
_entity.pdbx_description
1 polymer ?
#
loop_
_entity_poly.entity_id
_entity_poly.type
_entity_poly.pdbx_seq_one_letter_code
_entity_poly.pdbx_strand_id
1 'polypeptide(L)'
;METILIKIESSTGIVIPDEFLAEMQLKPGSKVTLIRKEDGFFVKALDKKPKFDIKDLMANTDFDSQRNDPELQEWQARSRSGREGSKSQPPLLVGYRTNLPDLIIS
;
A
#
# COMPACT_ATOMS: atom_id res chain seq x y z
N MET A 1 30.11 -15.11 21.88
CA MET A 1 29.97 -13.81 22.58
C MET A 1 29.11 -14.05 23.80
N GLU A 2 29.55 -13.59 24.96
CA GLU A 2 28.70 -13.55 26.16
C GLU A 2 28.02 -12.18 26.20
N THR A 3 26.70 -12.17 26.40
CA THR A 3 25.92 -10.94 26.52
C THR A 3 25.07 -11.00 27.79
N ILE A 4 24.72 -9.82 28.31
CA ILE A 4 23.84 -9.69 29.45
C ILE A 4 22.40 -9.49 28.99
N LEU A 5 21.47 -10.16 29.67
CA LEU A 5 20.04 -9.92 29.50
C LEU A 5 19.68 -8.61 30.19
N ILE A 6 18.99 -7.73 29.47
CA ILE A 6 18.49 -6.45 30.01
C ILE A 6 16.98 -6.51 30.17
N LYS A 7 16.45 -5.98 31.27
CA LYS A 7 15.01 -5.84 31.47
C LYS A 7 14.54 -4.55 30.80
N ILE A 8 13.57 -4.67 29.89
CA ILE A 8 12.94 -3.55 29.19
C ILE A 8 11.46 -3.60 29.55
N GLU A 9 11.07 -2.83 30.57
CA GLU A 9 9.71 -2.82 31.13
C GLU A 9 9.22 -4.24 31.50
N SER A 10 8.28 -4.79 30.72
CA SER A 10 7.70 -6.13 30.86
C SER A 10 8.39 -7.20 30.01
N SER A 11 9.41 -6.82 29.25
CA SER A 11 10.15 -7.67 28.31
C SER A 11 11.62 -7.82 28.70
N THR A 12 12.31 -8.77 28.07
CA THR A 12 13.76 -8.98 28.20
C THR A 12 14.42 -8.80 26.85
N GLY A 13 15.42 -7.93 26.79
CA GLY A 13 16.21 -7.64 25.60
C GLY A 13 17.62 -8.23 25.69
N ILE A 14 18.25 -8.35 24.53
CA ILE A 14 19.68 -8.59 24.37
C ILE A 14 20.27 -7.46 23.52
N VAL A 15 21.51 -7.07 23.82
CA VAL A 15 22.23 -6.12 22.98
C VAL A 15 22.94 -6.91 21.87
N ILE A 16 22.58 -6.65 20.62
CA ILE A 16 23.22 -7.23 19.44
C ILE A 16 24.13 -6.15 18.84
N PRO A 17 25.45 -6.39 18.74
CA PRO A 17 26.36 -5.45 18.09
C PRO A 17 26.02 -5.22 16.62
N ASP A 18 26.34 -4.02 16.12
CA ASP A 18 26.04 -3.60 14.74
C ASP A 18 26.68 -4.50 13.67
N GLU A 19 27.82 -5.10 13.98
CA GLU A 19 28.53 -6.06 13.13
C GLU A 19 27.62 -7.26 12.76
N PHE A 20 26.92 -7.82 13.75
CA PHE A 20 26.00 -8.94 13.52
C PHE A 20 24.73 -8.51 12.80
N LEU A 21 24.27 -7.27 13.01
CA LEU A 21 23.14 -6.74 12.26
C LEU A 21 23.48 -6.62 10.78
N ALA A 22 24.70 -6.17 10.46
CA ALA A 22 25.19 -6.08 9.08
C ALA A 22 25.33 -7.46 8.42
N GLU A 23 25.89 -8.46 9.13
CA GLU A 23 25.99 -9.84 8.65
C GLU A 23 24.61 -10.45 8.37
N MET A 24 23.63 -10.19 9.24
CA MET A 24 22.26 -10.68 9.09
C MET A 24 21.41 -9.82 8.15
N GLN A 25 21.96 -8.76 7.55
CA GLN A 25 21.26 -7.77 6.71
C GLN A 25 20.04 -7.15 7.39
N LEU A 26 20.06 -7.08 8.73
CA LEU A 26 18.99 -6.52 9.53
C LEU A 26 19.20 -5.01 9.69
N LYS A 27 18.11 -4.25 9.59
CA LYS A 27 18.10 -2.81 9.84
C LYS A 27 17.24 -2.52 11.07
N PRO A 28 17.47 -1.40 11.78
CA PRO A 28 16.54 -0.94 12.79
C PRO A 28 15.10 -0.89 12.23
N GLY A 29 14.15 -1.51 12.93
CA GLY A 29 12.76 -1.63 12.49
C GLY A 29 12.43 -2.85 11.60
N SER A 30 13.42 -3.67 11.23
CA SER A 30 13.17 -4.94 10.53
C SER A 30 12.40 -5.92 11.41
N LYS A 31 11.39 -6.59 10.83
CA LYS A 31 10.70 -7.70 11.50
C LYS A 31 11.61 -8.93 11.52
N VAL A 32 11.72 -9.55 12.69
CA VAL A 32 12.48 -10.78 12.89
C VAL A 32 11.58 -11.84 13.52
N THR A 33 11.88 -13.10 13.25
CA THR A 33 11.21 -14.24 13.90
C THR A 33 12.17 -14.84 14.92
N LEU A 34 11.71 -14.96 16.16
CA LEU A 34 12.43 -15.67 17.22
C LEU A 34 11.99 -17.14 17.21
N ILE A 35 12.92 -18.07 17.00
CA ILE A 35 12.65 -19.50 16.98
C ILE A 35 13.40 -20.15 18.13
N ARG A 36 12.67 -20.82 19.04
CA ARG A 36 13.27 -21.65 20.08
C ARG A 36 13.59 -23.03 19.51
N LYS A 37 14.84 -23.46 19.65
CA LYS A 37 15.31 -24.83 19.39
C LYS A 37 15.97 -25.38 20.64
N GLU A 38 16.39 -26.64 20.60
CA GLU A 38 17.02 -27.35 21.72
C GLU A 38 18.26 -26.62 22.25
N ASP A 39 19.09 -26.06 21.36
CA ASP A 39 20.32 -25.33 21.72
C ASP A 39 20.13 -23.82 21.93
N GLY A 40 18.89 -23.32 22.01
CA GLY A 40 18.61 -21.93 22.34
C GLY A 40 17.71 -21.18 21.37
N PHE A 41 17.85 -19.85 21.35
CA PHE A 41 17.00 -18.96 20.56
C PHE A 41 17.72 -18.51 19.29
N PHE A 42 17.04 -18.65 18.16
CA PHE A 42 17.54 -18.27 16.85
C PHE A 42 16.72 -17.10 16.31
N VAL A 43 17.40 -16.04 15.90
CA VAL A 43 16.78 -14.90 15.23
C VAL A 43 16.89 -15.13 13.73
N LYS A 44 15.76 -15.08 13.02
CA LYS A 44 15.74 -15.10 11.55
C LYS A 44 15.15 -13.80 11.01
N ALA A 45 15.81 -13.24 10.00
CA ALA A 45 15.24 -12.16 9.21
C ALA A 45 13.94 -12.63 8.56
N LEU A 46 12.88 -11.84 8.69
CA LEU A 46 11.64 -12.09 7.98
C LEU A 46 11.72 -11.42 6.60
N ASP A 47 12.34 -12.11 5.64
CA ASP A 47 12.51 -11.59 4.27
C ASP A 47 11.21 -11.62 3.44
N LYS A 48 10.16 -12.24 3.97
CA LYS A 48 8.85 -12.24 3.32
C LYS A 48 8.23 -10.85 3.45
N LYS A 49 8.50 -10.00 2.44
CA LYS A 49 7.61 -8.88 2.13
C LYS A 49 6.17 -9.43 2.06
N PRO A 50 5.20 -8.75 2.68
CA PRO A 50 3.81 -9.16 2.51
C PRO A 50 3.49 -9.15 1.01
N LYS A 51 3.14 -10.32 0.48
CA LYS A 51 2.61 -10.44 -0.88
C LYS A 51 1.14 -10.10 -0.78
N PHE A 52 0.78 -8.94 -1.26
CA PHE A 52 -0.62 -8.57 -1.42
C PHE A 52 -1.05 -8.96 -2.83
N ASP A 53 -2.13 -9.73 -2.95
CA ASP A 53 -2.82 -9.89 -4.23
C ASP A 53 -3.75 -8.69 -4.42
N ILE A 54 -3.74 -8.10 -5.61
CA ILE A 54 -4.63 -6.99 -5.97
C ILE A 54 -6.09 -7.43 -5.79
N LYS A 55 -6.43 -8.68 -6.11
CA LYS A 55 -7.79 -9.19 -5.92
C LYS A 55 -8.22 -9.17 -4.46
N ASP A 56 -7.35 -9.61 -3.56
CA ASP A 56 -7.63 -9.63 -2.13
C ASP A 56 -7.74 -8.20 -1.56
N LEU A 57 -6.89 -7.28 -2.03
CA LEU A 57 -6.98 -5.87 -1.65
C LEU A 57 -8.30 -5.25 -2.11
N MET A 58 -8.72 -5.50 -3.36
CA MET A 58 -9.99 -5.01 -3.89
C MET A 58 -11.19 -5.62 -3.16
N ALA A 59 -11.17 -6.91 -2.83
CA ALA A 59 -12.26 -7.58 -2.13
C ALA A 59 -12.47 -7.02 -0.71
N ASN A 60 -11.41 -6.56 -0.05
CA ASN A 60 -11.47 -5.95 1.28
C ASN A 60 -11.65 -4.42 1.25
N THR A 61 -11.78 -3.82 0.06
CA THR A 61 -11.98 -2.38 -0.10
C THR A 61 -13.45 -2.08 -0.32
N ASP A 62 -14.04 -1.25 0.55
CA ASP A 62 -15.35 -0.67 0.33
C ASP A 62 -15.22 0.52 -0.66
N PHE A 63 -15.49 0.26 -1.93
CA PHE A 63 -15.42 1.28 -2.96
C PHE A 63 -16.57 2.29 -2.87
N ASP A 64 -17.69 1.91 -2.26
CA ASP A 64 -18.86 2.79 -2.17
C ASP A 64 -18.68 3.80 -1.05
N SER A 65 -18.04 3.41 0.06
CA SER A 65 -17.64 4.38 1.09
C SER A 65 -16.62 5.38 0.54
N GLN A 66 -15.65 4.95 -0.27
CA GLN A 66 -14.63 5.83 -0.86
C GLN A 66 -15.21 6.80 -1.89
N ARG A 67 -16.18 6.37 -2.72
CA ARG A 67 -16.82 7.26 -3.71
C ARG A 67 -17.66 8.36 -3.06
N ASN A 68 -18.23 8.05 -1.89
CA ASN A 68 -19.07 8.97 -1.14
C ASN A 68 -18.31 9.74 -0.05
N ASP A 69 -17.00 9.55 0.03
CA ASP A 69 -16.16 10.25 0.99
C ASP A 69 -16.14 11.77 0.68
N PRO A 70 -16.57 12.63 1.62
CA PRO A 70 -16.67 14.07 1.37
C PRO A 70 -15.32 14.72 1.08
N GLU A 71 -14.25 14.28 1.74
CA GLU A 71 -12.91 14.83 1.54
C GLU A 71 -12.42 14.50 0.12
N LEU A 72 -12.58 13.26 -0.33
CA LEU A 72 -12.22 12.86 -1.70
C LEU A 72 -13.04 13.60 -2.75
N GLN A 73 -14.33 13.85 -2.51
CA GLN A 73 -15.16 14.63 -3.43
C GLN A 73 -14.73 16.09 -3.50
N GLU A 74 -14.39 16.70 -2.36
CA GLU A 74 -13.83 18.05 -2.33
C GLU A 74 -12.52 18.14 -3.11
N TRP A 75 -11.62 17.16 -2.96
CA TRP A 75 -10.38 17.09 -3.74
C TRP A 75 -10.63 16.93 -5.23
N GLN A 76 -11.61 16.11 -5.64
CA GLN A 76 -11.99 15.96 -7.04
C GLN A 76 -12.60 17.24 -7.63
N ALA A 77 -13.37 17.98 -6.83
CA ALA A 77 -14.01 19.22 -7.22
C ALA A 77 -13.05 20.42 -7.23
N ARG A 78 -11.87 20.32 -6.61
CA ARG A 78 -10.88 21.40 -6.62
C ARG A 78 -10.37 21.66 -8.02
N SER A 79 -10.64 22.86 -8.52
CA SER A 79 -10.06 23.38 -9.74
C SER A 79 -8.53 23.33 -9.67
N ARG A 80 -7.90 22.74 -10.69
CA ARG A 80 -6.44 22.70 -10.81
C ARG A 80 -5.91 24.13 -10.85
N SER A 81 -5.17 24.55 -9.83
CA SER A 81 -4.60 25.90 -9.70
C SER A 81 -3.32 26.13 -10.51
N GLY A 82 -3.05 25.27 -11.51
CA GLY A 82 -1.94 25.44 -12.44
C GLY A 82 -2.28 26.41 -13.57
N ARG A 83 -1.29 27.10 -14.14
CA ARG A 83 -1.47 28.07 -15.25
C ARG A 83 -1.90 27.42 -16.59
N GLU A 84 -2.09 26.11 -16.63
CA GLU A 84 -2.55 25.35 -17.80
C GLU A 84 -3.93 24.76 -17.53
N GLY A 85 -5.00 25.46 -17.93
CA GLY A 85 -6.33 24.87 -17.74
C GLY A 85 -7.56 25.72 -17.96
N SER A 86 -7.55 26.72 -18.85
CA SER A 86 -8.81 27.27 -19.40
C SER A 86 -9.10 26.66 -20.77
N LYS A 87 -9.46 25.38 -20.80
CA LYS A 87 -10.27 24.82 -21.90
C LYS A 87 -11.37 23.99 -21.28
N SER A 88 -12.57 24.56 -21.29
CA SER A 88 -13.83 23.92 -20.96
C SER A 88 -13.96 22.58 -21.67
N GLN A 89 -14.11 21.52 -20.91
CA GLN A 89 -14.49 20.20 -21.42
C GLN A 89 -16.02 20.23 -21.62
N PRO A 90 -16.55 20.03 -22.84
CA PRO A 90 -18.00 19.98 -23.03
C PRO A 90 -18.56 18.69 -22.42
N PRO A 91 -19.84 18.68 -21.98
CA PRO A 91 -20.46 17.51 -21.38
C PRO A 91 -20.56 16.37 -22.39
N LEU A 92 -20.29 15.14 -21.93
CA LEU A 92 -20.45 13.93 -22.72
C LEU A 92 -21.94 13.73 -23.05
N LEU A 93 -22.30 13.98 -24.31
CA LEU A 93 -23.60 13.59 -24.85
C LEU A 93 -23.67 12.06 -24.90
N VAL A 94 -24.55 11.49 -24.08
CA VAL A 94 -24.99 10.09 -24.16
C VAL A 94 -25.68 9.89 -25.51
N GLY A 95 -25.01 9.17 -26.41
CA GLY A 95 -25.50 8.91 -27.76
C GLY A 95 -26.74 8.01 -27.77
N TYR A 96 -27.90 8.61 -28.06
CA TYR A 96 -29.05 7.87 -28.58
C TYR A 96 -28.77 7.50 -30.05
N ARG A 97 -28.69 6.20 -30.34
CA ARG A 97 -28.75 5.69 -31.72
C ARG A 97 -30.17 5.89 -32.25
N THR A 98 -30.35 6.77 -33.22
CA THR A 98 -31.53 6.78 -34.09
C THR A 98 -31.12 6.47 -35.53
N ASN A 99 -31.75 5.45 -36.09
CA ASN A 99 -31.57 4.96 -37.47
C ASN A 99 -31.80 6.08 -38.50
N LEU A 100 -30.93 6.16 -39.51
CA LEU A 100 -31.13 6.89 -40.76
C LEU A 100 -31.57 5.89 -41.85
N PRO A 101 -32.58 6.20 -42.69
CA PRO A 101 -32.92 5.37 -43.84
C PRO A 101 -32.04 5.70 -45.04
N ASP A 102 -31.84 4.69 -45.89
CA ASP A 102 -31.06 4.71 -47.13
C ASP A 102 -31.46 5.84 -48.08
N LEU A 103 -30.45 6.52 -48.66
CA LEU A 103 -30.65 7.38 -49.83
C LEU A 103 -29.78 6.89 -51.00
N ILE A 104 -30.50 6.33 -51.98
CA ILE A 104 -30.08 5.87 -53.29
C ILE A 104 -29.50 7.04 -54.10
N ILE A 105 -28.34 6.85 -54.72
CA ILE A 105 -27.81 7.77 -55.73
C ILE A 105 -27.87 7.06 -57.09
N SER A 106 -28.55 7.70 -58.04
CA SER A 106 -28.71 7.32 -59.44
C SER A 106 -27.44 7.60 -60.26
#